data_AF-A0A845CN89-F1
#
_entry.id   AF-A0A845CN89-F1
#
_cell.length_a   1.000
_cell.length_b   1.000
_cell.length_c   1.000
_cell.angle_alpha   90.00
_cell.angle_beta   90.00
_cell.angle_gamma   90.00
#
_symmetry.space_group_name_H-M   'P 1'
#
loop_
_entity.id
_entity.type
_entity.pdbx_description
1 polymer ?
#
loop_
_entity_poly.entity_id
_entity_poly.type
_entity_poly.pdbx_seq_one_letter_code
_entity_poly.pdbx_strand_id
1 'polypeptide(L)'
;MEYFNASDDISFGSQPEPADLKALAARGVKTIINTRFPEEDQGDLPPERARAQAESLGMRYVNVPVSPVEFSPASLAEVSRALDEARAHGPTFVH
;
A
#
# COMPACT_ATOMS: atom_id res chain seq x y z
N MET A 1 -10.98 9.25 -1.51
CA MET A 1 -9.78 9.49 -0.68
C MET A 1 -8.90 10.59 -1.29
N GLU A 2 -8.24 11.39 -0.45
CA GLU A 2 -7.11 12.25 -0.85
C GLU A 2 -5.81 11.43 -0.85
N TYR A 3 -5.04 11.51 -1.93
CA TYR A 3 -3.71 10.90 -2.05
C TYR A 3 -2.75 11.89 -2.70
N PHE A 4 -1.48 11.75 -2.37
CA PHE A 4 -0.40 12.60 -2.82
C PHE A 4 0.54 11.80 -3.71
N ASN A 5 1.16 12.48 -4.69
CA ASN A 5 2.17 11.85 -5.53
C ASN A 5 3.55 12.17 -4.94
N ALA A 6 4.33 11.14 -4.63
CA ALA A 6 5.74 11.28 -4.29
C ALA A 6 6.60 11.32 -5.57
N SER A 7 6.16 10.65 -6.63
CA SER A 7 6.73 10.66 -7.98
C SER A 7 5.66 10.27 -9.01
N ASP A 8 6.05 10.15 -10.28
CA ASP A 8 5.14 9.72 -11.36
C ASP A 8 4.57 8.31 -11.12
N ASP A 9 5.36 7.42 -10.50
CA ASP A 9 5.00 6.01 -10.29
C ASP A 9 4.69 5.67 -8.82
N ILE A 10 4.83 6.62 -7.89
CA ILE A 10 4.59 6.38 -6.47
C ILE A 10 3.62 7.43 -5.93
N SER A 11 2.51 6.94 -5.39
CA SER A 11 1.53 7.74 -4.67
C SER A 11 1.31 7.18 -3.27
N PHE A 12 0.82 8.02 -2.35
CA PHE A 12 0.54 7.62 -0.98
C PHE A 12 -0.69 8.33 -0.44
N GLY A 13 -1.37 7.73 0.55
CA GLY A 13 -2.59 8.29 1.12
C GLY A 13 -3.00 7.58 2.39
N SER A 14 -4.23 7.85 2.85
CA SER A 14 -4.80 7.12 3.97
C SER A 14 -5.15 5.68 3.60
N GLN A 15 -5.63 4.91 4.59
CA GLN A 15 -6.06 3.53 4.37
C GLN A 15 -7.24 3.46 3.40
N PRO A 16 -7.18 2.61 2.34
CA PRO A 16 -8.21 2.56 1.30
C PRO A 16 -9.45 1.81 1.74
N GLU A 17 -10.61 2.32 1.35
CA GLU A 17 -11.86 1.58 1.34
C GLU A 17 -11.97 0.69 0.09
N PRO A 18 -12.94 -0.26 0.05
CA PRO A 18 -13.18 -1.08 -1.13
C PRO A 18 -13.38 -0.29 -2.44
N ALA A 19 -13.99 0.90 -2.36
CA ALA A 19 -14.18 1.76 -3.53
C ALA A 19 -12.87 2.39 -4.00
N ASP A 20 -11.98 2.77 -3.09
CA ASP A 20 -10.67 3.35 -3.41
C ASP A 20 -9.78 2.32 -4.12
N LEU A 21 -9.80 1.04 -3.71
CA LEU A 21 -9.06 -0.03 -4.42
C LEU A 21 -9.48 -0.16 -5.88
N LYS A 22 -10.78 -0.04 -6.18
CA LYS A 22 -11.29 -0.05 -7.56
C LYS A 22 -10.80 1.17 -8.35
N ALA A 23 -10.81 2.35 -7.72
CA ALA A 23 -10.33 3.57 -8.34
C ALA A 23 -8.81 3.53 -8.62
N LEU A 24 -8.02 2.97 -7.69
CA LEU A 24 -6.58 2.77 -7.86
C LEU A 24 -6.28 1.82 -9.03
N ALA A 25 -6.98 0.70 -9.10
CA ALA A 25 -6.85 -0.23 -10.23
C ALA A 25 -7.21 0.43 -11.57
N ALA A 26 -8.31 1.19 -11.63
CA ALA A 26 -8.72 1.93 -12.82
C ALA A 26 -7.71 3.00 -13.26
N ARG A 27 -6.95 3.56 -12.32
CA ARG A 27 -5.84 4.49 -12.58
C ARG A 27 -4.54 3.79 -13.00
N GLY A 28 -4.54 2.46 -13.06
CA GLY A 28 -3.39 1.68 -13.50
C GLY A 28 -2.40 1.32 -12.39
N VAL A 29 -2.74 1.53 -11.12
CA VAL A 29 -1.93 1.04 -9.99
C VAL A 29 -1.79 -0.48 -10.09
N LYS A 30 -0.58 -0.97 -9.82
CA LYS A 30 -0.20 -2.39 -9.94
C LYS A 30 0.20 -3.00 -8.60
N THR A 31 0.63 -2.18 -7.64
CA THR A 31 0.99 -2.64 -6.30
C THR A 31 0.43 -1.71 -5.23
N ILE A 32 -0.16 -2.31 -4.20
CA ILE A 32 -0.53 -1.65 -2.94
C ILE A 32 0.47 -2.09 -1.87
N ILE A 33 1.12 -1.15 -1.20
CA ILE A 33 1.97 -1.40 -0.02
C ILE A 33 1.24 -0.87 1.22
N ASN A 34 0.94 -1.77 2.15
CA ASN A 34 0.38 -1.45 3.46
C ASN A 34 1.51 -1.37 4.49
N THR A 35 1.70 -0.19 5.08
CA THR A 35 2.69 0.06 6.13
C THR A 35 2.12 0.02 7.54
N ARG A 36 0.80 -0.14 7.68
CA ARG A 36 0.11 -0.20 8.97
C ARG A 36 0.59 -1.36 9.81
N PHE A 37 0.89 -1.06 11.07
CA PHE A 37 1.29 -2.03 12.08
C PHE A 37 0.06 -2.86 12.53
N PRO A 38 0.19 -4.18 12.80
CA PRO A 38 -0.95 -5.04 13.11
C PRO A 38 -1.77 -4.62 14.34
N GLU A 39 -1.11 -4.03 15.34
CA GLU A 39 -1.69 -3.58 16.60
C GLU A 39 -2.42 -2.24 16.49
N GLU A 40 -2.29 -1.53 15.37
CA GLU A 40 -3.06 -0.32 15.09
C GLU A 40 -4.53 -0.65 14.76
N ASP A 41 -5.39 0.36 14.80
CA ASP A 41 -6.74 0.25 14.27
C ASP A 41 -6.68 -0.12 12.79
N GLN A 42 -7.19 -1.30 12.43
CA GLN A 42 -7.17 -1.82 11.06
C GLN A 42 -8.30 -1.25 10.20
N GLY A 43 -9.12 -0.34 10.70
CA GLY A 43 -10.25 0.23 9.98
C GLY A 43 -11.28 -0.80 9.53
N ASP A 44 -12.16 -0.40 8.61
CA ASP A 44 -13.26 -1.24 8.13
C ASP A 44 -12.82 -2.31 7.10
N LEU A 45 -11.67 -2.10 6.47
CA LEU A 45 -11.09 -3.01 5.49
C LEU A 45 -9.76 -3.59 6.01
N PRO A 46 -9.80 -4.71 6.77
CA PRO A 46 -8.60 -5.32 7.32
C PRO A 46 -7.70 -5.89 6.20
N PRO A 47 -6.39 -6.07 6.48
CA PRO A 47 -5.40 -6.36 5.44
C PRO A 47 -5.68 -7.63 4.61
N GLU A 48 -6.23 -8.68 5.20
CA GLU A 48 -6.54 -9.93 4.48
C GLU A 48 -7.66 -9.72 3.45
N ARG A 49 -8.68 -8.93 3.81
CA ARG A 49 -9.76 -8.56 2.89
C ARG A 49 -9.27 -7.58 1.82
N ALA A 50 -8.47 -6.60 2.22
CA ALA A 50 -7.85 -5.65 1.30
C ALA A 50 -6.99 -6.38 0.25
N ARG A 51 -6.19 -7.36 0.68
CA ARG A 51 -5.39 -8.22 -0.19
C ARG A 51 -6.25 -8.97 -1.20
N ALA A 52 -7.24 -9.74 -0.73
CA ALA A 52 -8.10 -10.51 -1.62
C ALA A 52 -8.81 -9.62 -2.66
N GLN A 53 -9.25 -8.43 -2.24
CA GLN A 53 -9.88 -7.48 -3.14
C GLN A 53 -8.89 -6.87 -4.15
N ALA A 54 -7.71 -6.44 -3.71
CA ALA A 54 -6.68 -5.90 -4.59
C ALA A 54 -6.24 -6.93 -5.65
N GLU A 55 -6.03 -8.18 -5.23
CA GLU A 55 -5.69 -9.29 -6.12
C GLU A 55 -6.79 -9.58 -7.13
N SER A 56 -8.07 -9.53 -6.73
CA SER A 56 -9.21 -9.67 -7.65
C SER A 56 -9.30 -8.56 -8.70
N LEU A 57 -8.71 -7.39 -8.42
CA LEU A 57 -8.60 -6.25 -9.32
C LEU A 57 -7.33 -6.27 -10.17
N GLY A 58 -6.52 -7.33 -10.08
CA GLY A 58 -5.26 -7.49 -10.81
C GLY A 58 -4.09 -6.69 -10.24
N MET A 59 -4.19 -6.25 -8.97
CA MET A 59 -3.11 -5.59 -8.24
C MET A 59 -2.41 -6.57 -7.29
N ARG A 60 -1.14 -6.31 -7.01
CA ARG A 60 -0.41 -6.95 -5.91
C ARG A 60 -0.70 -6.23 -4.61
N TYR A 61 -0.69 -6.95 -3.49
CA TYR A 61 -0.82 -6.36 -2.16
C TYR A 61 0.30 -6.87 -1.26
N VAL A 62 1.09 -5.96 -0.71
CA VAL A 62 2.24 -6.26 0.14
C VAL A 62 2.04 -5.59 1.49
N ASN A 63 2.25 -6.34 2.58
CA ASN A 63 2.26 -5.78 3.93
C ASN A 63 3.72 -5.61 4.36
N VAL A 64 4.10 -4.39 4.73
CA VAL A 64 5.40 -4.06 5.32
C VAL A 64 5.15 -3.26 6.59
N PRO A 65 4.76 -3.92 7.70
CA PRO A 65 4.43 -3.22 8.94
C PRO A 65 5.55 -2.31 9.44
N VAL A 66 5.21 -1.05 9.71
CA VAL A 66 6.12 -0.07 10.30
C VAL A 66 5.58 0.35 11.65
N SER A 67 6.36 0.15 12.72
CA SER A 67 5.97 0.59 14.06
C SER A 67 5.84 2.12 14.10
N PRO A 68 4.72 2.66 14.59
CA PRO A 68 4.56 4.11 14.73
C PRO A 68 5.40 4.69 15.89
N VAL A 69 5.87 3.83 16.80
CA VAL A 69 6.69 4.23 17.97
C VAL A 69 8.17 4.17 17.64
N GLU A 70 8.58 3.22 16.81
CA GLU A 70 9.98 2.96 16.47
C GLU A 70 10.18 2.91 14.96
N PHE A 71 10.45 4.07 14.35
CA PHE A 71 10.90 4.11 12.97
C PHE A 71 12.41 3.81 12.91
N SER A 72 12.74 2.53 12.63
CA SER A 72 14.13 2.07 12.57
C SER A 72 14.70 2.14 11.15
N PRO A 73 16.04 2.22 10.99
CA PRO A 73 16.68 2.05 9.68
C PRO A 73 16.33 0.72 8.99
N ALA A 74 16.03 -0.33 9.77
CA ALA A 74 15.60 -1.61 9.23
C ALA A 74 14.20 -1.50 8.59
N SER A 75 13.25 -0.86 9.27
CA SER A 75 11.90 -0.60 8.74
C SER A 75 11.96 0.23 7.45
N LEU A 76 12.81 1.26 7.41
CA LEU A 76 13.05 2.04 6.20
C LEU A 76 13.61 1.17 5.05
N ALA A 77 14.58 0.30 5.34
CA ALA A 77 15.16 -0.60 4.35
C ALA A 77 14.12 -1.60 3.80
N GLU A 78 13.20 -2.08 4.63
CA GLU A 78 12.13 -2.99 4.20
C GLU A 78 11.13 -2.30 3.28
N VAL A 79 10.66 -1.09 3.62
CA VAL A 79 9.78 -0.31 2.75
C VAL A 79 10.48 0.04 1.44
N SER A 80 11.76 0.44 1.50
CA SER A 80 12.55 0.74 0.30
C SER A 80 12.67 -0.48 -0.62
N ARG A 81 12.96 -1.66 -0.05
CA ARG A 81 13.01 -2.91 -0.82
C ARG A 81 11.66 -3.21 -1.48
N ALA A 82 10.57 -3.07 -0.75
CA ALA A 82 9.23 -3.33 -1.29
C ALA A 82 8.87 -2.38 -2.43
N LEU A 83 9.24 -1.10 -2.33
CA LEU A 83 9.08 -0.13 -3.42
C LEU A 83 9.93 -0.50 -4.64
N ASP A 84 11.18 -0.90 -4.45
CA ASP A 84 12.08 -1.29 -5.55
C ASP A 84 11.58 -2.54 -6.28
N GLU A 85 11.09 -3.54 -5.55
CA GLU A 85 10.45 -4.72 -6.12
C GLU A 85 9.15 -4.36 -6.87
N ALA A 86 8.36 -3.43 -6.32
CA ALA A 86 7.10 -3.00 -6.91
C ALA A 86 7.29 -2.22 -8.23
N ARG A 87 8.40 -1.48 -8.40
CA ARG A 87 8.71 -0.73 -9.63
C ARG A 87 8.72 -1.60 -10.88
N ALA A 88 9.15 -2.86 -10.77
CA ALA A 88 9.14 -3.81 -11.89
C ALA A 88 7.73 -4.15 -12.38
N HIS A 89 6.69 -3.84 -11.60
CA HIS A 89 5.31 -4.17 -11.87
C HIS A 89 4.46 -2.97 -12.28
N GLY A 90 4.94 -1.72 -12.11
CA GLY A 90 4.26 -0.49 -12.49
C GLY A 90 3.93 0.43 -11.31
N PRO A 91 2.98 1.36 -11.47
CA PRO A 91 2.67 2.36 -10.45
C PRO A 91 2.24 1.74 -9.11
N THR A 92 2.71 2.34 -8.02
CA THR A 92 2.54 1.84 -6.65
C THR A 92 1.81 2.86 -5.78
N PHE A 93 0.91 2.36 -4.94
CA PHE A 93 0.24 3.14 -3.91
C PHE A 93 0.66 2.64 -2.52
N VAL A 94 1.02 3.56 -1.64
CA VAL A 94 1.42 3.27 -0.25
C VAL A 94 0.38 3.84 0.71
N HIS A 95 -0.01 3.07 1.73
CA HIS A 95 -0.85 3.53 2.84
C HIS A 95 -0.32 3.07 4.20
#